data_AF-A0A2D5VGD4-F1
#
_entry.id   AF-A0A2D5VGD4-F1
#
_cell.length_a   1.000
_cell.length_b   1.000
_cell.length_c   1.000
_cell.angle_alpha   90.00
_cell.angle_beta   90.00
_cell.angle_gamma   90.00
#
_symmetry.space_group_name_H-M   'P 1'
#
loop_
_entity.id
_entity.type
_entity.pdbx_description
1 polymer ?
#
loop_
_entity_poly.entity_id
_entity_poly.type
_entity_poly.pdbx_seq_one_letter_code
_entity_poly.pdbx_strand_id
1 'polypeptide(L)'
;MDNLLEALEELRVPVFLCPINWRFQAMDATDWSNVVRICRKFPDLPVIVTENRTYKSQRAGYAALDACPNLRFDLSSWWLHQRIEFISREWGAERLVWGSQLPERSPGVPIMQLNYSDISPEELSLIADCNMRNLLSWNDNIEFVGGSVELPTPTDPLRHAARERISLRNEEFYDCHGHMAGVLRIT
;
A
#
# COMPACT_ATOMS: atom_id res chain seq x y z
N MET A 1 22.95 -14.66 -0.51
CA MET A 1 21.78 -13.78 -0.70
C MET A 1 21.65 -13.43 -2.17
N ASP A 2 22.74 -13.02 -2.82
CA ASP A 2 22.75 -12.71 -4.26
C ASP A 2 22.27 -13.88 -5.13
N ASN A 3 22.79 -15.10 -4.95
CA ASN A 3 22.32 -16.28 -5.71
C ASN A 3 20.81 -16.57 -5.55
N LEU A 4 20.20 -16.17 -4.43
CA LEU A 4 18.75 -16.30 -4.24
C LEU A 4 18.01 -15.23 -5.04
N LEU A 5 18.43 -13.96 -4.93
CA LEU A 5 17.81 -12.86 -5.65
C LEU A 5 17.96 -12.98 -7.17
N GLU A 6 19.07 -13.53 -7.65
CA GLU A 6 19.29 -13.88 -9.07
C GLU A 6 18.24 -14.89 -9.55
N ALA A 7 18.02 -15.98 -8.81
CA ALA A 7 17.01 -16.97 -9.16
C ALA A 7 15.58 -16.41 -9.11
N LEU A 8 15.29 -15.51 -8.16
CA LEU A 8 14.00 -14.85 -8.07
C LEU A 8 13.80 -13.85 -9.22
N GLU A 9 14.85 -13.16 -9.66
CA GLU A 9 14.80 -12.25 -10.81
C GLU A 9 14.53 -13.02 -12.11
N GLU A 10 15.24 -14.12 -12.34
CA GLU A 10 15.08 -14.96 -13.55
C GLU A 10 13.62 -15.41 -13.74
N LEU A 11 12.95 -15.74 -12.64
CA LEU A 11 11.54 -16.15 -12.62
C LEU A 11 10.57 -14.99 -12.35
N ARG A 12 11.07 -13.76 -12.17
CA ARG A 12 10.31 -12.56 -11.82
C ARG A 12 9.42 -12.72 -10.58
N VAL A 13 9.89 -13.49 -9.59
CA VAL A 13 9.21 -13.68 -8.31
C VAL A 13 9.26 -12.38 -7.51
N PRO A 14 8.12 -11.81 -7.09
CA PRO A 14 8.11 -10.58 -6.31
C PRO A 14 8.74 -10.78 -4.92
N VAL A 15 9.59 -9.82 -4.51
CA VAL A 15 10.25 -9.82 -3.20
C VAL A 15 9.69 -8.69 -2.34
N PHE A 16 9.15 -9.05 -1.19
CA PHE A 16 8.72 -8.11 -0.16
C PHE A 16 9.87 -7.86 0.82
N LEU A 17 10.38 -6.64 0.83
CA LEU A 17 11.39 -6.18 1.78
C LEU A 17 10.68 -5.56 2.99
N CYS A 18 10.80 -6.24 4.12
CA CYS A 18 10.21 -5.85 5.38
C CYS A 18 11.30 -5.68 6.44
N PRO A 19 11.63 -4.45 6.88
CA PRO A 19 12.67 -4.21 7.88
C PRO A 19 12.18 -4.47 9.32
N ILE A 20 10.88 -4.68 9.50
CA ILE A 20 10.27 -4.94 10.80
C ILE A 20 10.09 -6.44 11.03
N ASN A 21 10.05 -6.84 12.30
CA ASN A 21 9.65 -8.18 12.69
C ASN A 21 8.84 -8.11 13.99
N TRP A 22 8.29 -9.25 14.42
CA TRP A 22 7.45 -9.30 15.63
C TRP A 22 8.15 -8.82 16.91
N ARG A 23 9.49 -8.79 16.95
CA ARG A 23 10.28 -8.28 18.09
C ARG A 23 10.70 -6.82 17.94
N PHE A 24 10.62 -6.25 16.73
CA PHE A 24 11.11 -4.91 16.42
C PHE A 24 10.20 -4.22 15.42
N GLN A 25 9.36 -3.32 15.93
CA GLN A 25 8.37 -2.56 15.17
C GLN A 25 8.73 -1.07 15.13
N ALA A 26 9.97 -0.74 14.74
CA ALA A 26 10.35 0.64 14.55
C ALA A 26 9.60 1.26 13.36
N MET A 27 9.45 2.58 13.41
CA MET A 27 8.99 3.40 12.30
C MET A 27 10.21 3.87 11.51
N ASP A 28 10.09 3.99 10.18
CA ASP A 28 11.18 4.43 9.30
C ASP A 28 12.48 3.59 9.44
N ALA A 29 12.35 2.27 9.55
CA ALA A 29 13.47 1.32 9.64
C ALA A 29 13.99 0.86 8.26
N THR A 30 13.28 1.17 7.17
CA THR A 30 13.70 0.82 5.81
C THR A 30 15.07 1.44 5.49
N ASP A 31 16.03 0.59 5.17
CA ASP A 31 17.31 1.02 4.59
C ASP A 31 17.15 1.27 3.09
N TRP A 32 16.73 2.50 2.76
CA TRP A 32 16.51 2.93 1.39
C TRP A 32 17.76 2.80 0.50
N SER A 33 18.96 2.94 1.07
CA SER A 33 20.20 2.80 0.30
C SER A 33 20.41 1.36 -0.17
N ASN A 34 20.12 0.39 0.69
CA ASN A 34 20.16 -1.02 0.35
C ASN A 34 19.01 -1.45 -0.56
N VAL A 35 17.81 -0.88 -0.39
CA VAL A 35 16.69 -1.10 -1.33
C VAL A 35 17.09 -0.69 -2.75
N VAL A 36 17.63 0.54 -2.92
CA VAL A 36 18.10 1.03 -4.22
C VAL A 36 19.23 0.16 -4.77
N ARG A 37 20.17 -0.27 -3.92
CA ARG A 37 21.24 -1.19 -4.33
C ARG A 37 20.69 -2.51 -4.87
N ILE A 38 19.70 -3.11 -4.20
CA ILE A 38 19.06 -4.36 -4.65
C ILE A 38 18.35 -4.13 -5.97
N CYS A 39 17.50 -3.11 -6.06
CA CYS A 39 16.72 -2.83 -7.27
C CYS A 39 17.60 -2.53 -8.49
N ARG A 40 18.73 -1.85 -8.31
CA ARG A 40 19.69 -1.58 -9.40
C ARG A 40 20.50 -2.79 -9.81
N LYS A 41 20.80 -3.68 -8.85
CA LYS A 41 21.54 -4.92 -9.13
C LYS A 41 20.66 -5.93 -9.86
N PHE A 42 19.37 -5.96 -9.52
CA PHE A 42 18.36 -6.85 -10.10
C PHE A 42 17.22 -6.01 -10.69
N PRO A 43 17.42 -5.38 -11.86
CA PRO A 43 16.47 -4.44 -12.46
C PRO A 43 15.14 -5.08 -12.90
N ASP A 44 15.10 -6.40 -13.12
CA ASP A 44 13.90 -7.13 -13.54
C ASP A 44 13.15 -7.76 -12.36
N LEU A 45 13.79 -7.83 -11.19
CA LEU A 45 13.17 -8.33 -9.96
C LEU A 45 12.07 -7.37 -9.47
N PRO A 46 10.80 -7.80 -9.34
CA PRO A 46 9.78 -6.95 -8.73
C PRO A 46 10.04 -6.80 -7.23
N VAL A 47 10.25 -5.57 -6.75
CA VAL A 47 10.54 -5.29 -5.34
C VAL A 47 9.39 -4.50 -4.72
N ILE A 48 8.88 -4.97 -3.58
CA ILE A 48 7.84 -4.29 -2.81
C ILE A 48 8.40 -3.98 -1.43
N VAL A 49 8.34 -2.71 -1.02
CA VAL A 49 8.66 -2.33 0.36
C VAL A 49 7.39 -2.31 1.20
N THR A 50 7.43 -3.00 2.34
CA THR A 50 6.40 -2.98 3.38
C THR A 50 7.07 -2.68 4.73
N GLU A 51 6.40 -1.93 5.60
CA GLU A 51 6.97 -1.46 6.85
C GLU A 51 5.87 -1.22 7.91
N ASN A 52 6.23 -1.08 9.18
CA ASN A 52 5.29 -0.63 10.21
C ASN A 52 4.77 0.77 9.84
N ARG A 53 5.62 1.78 9.68
CA ARG A 53 5.16 3.11 9.26
C ARG A 53 6.30 3.84 8.59
N THR A 54 6.02 4.48 7.48
CA THR A 54 6.94 5.40 6.84
C THR A 54 6.44 6.81 7.11
N TYR A 55 7.20 7.62 7.84
CA TYR A 55 6.78 8.98 8.22
C TYR A 55 7.87 10.00 7.92
N LYS A 56 9.08 9.80 8.45
CA LYS A 56 10.22 10.72 8.26
C LYS A 56 11.01 10.40 6.99
N SER A 57 11.05 9.15 6.58
CA SER A 57 11.89 8.67 5.47
C SER A 57 11.23 8.77 4.09
N GLN A 58 10.08 9.46 3.99
CA GLN A 58 9.30 9.64 2.76
C GLN A 58 10.13 10.12 1.56
N ARG A 59 10.98 11.15 1.76
CA ARG A 59 11.85 11.68 0.70
C ARG A 59 12.84 10.66 0.17
N ALA A 60 13.38 9.81 1.05
CA ALA A 60 14.29 8.74 0.65
C ALA A 60 13.54 7.67 -0.16
N GLY A 61 12.31 7.32 0.24
CA GLY A 61 11.45 6.45 -0.54
C GLY A 61 11.11 7.02 -1.92
N TYR A 62 10.78 8.30 -2.04
CA TYR A 62 10.52 8.92 -3.35
C TYR A 62 11.75 8.93 -4.25
N ALA A 63 12.92 9.26 -3.70
CA ALA A 63 14.17 9.16 -4.44
C ALA A 63 14.44 7.71 -4.89
N ALA A 64 14.03 6.72 -4.11
CA ALA A 64 14.11 5.31 -4.50
C ALA A 64 13.11 4.95 -5.62
N LEU A 65 11.87 5.45 -5.57
CA LEU A 65 10.90 5.23 -6.66
C LEU A 65 11.40 5.82 -7.98
N ASP A 66 11.99 7.01 -7.92
CA ASP A 66 12.57 7.71 -9.07
C ASP A 66 13.76 6.94 -9.65
N ALA A 67 14.61 6.39 -8.78
CA ALA A 67 15.81 5.65 -9.18
C ALA A 67 15.55 4.21 -9.67
N CYS A 68 14.41 3.61 -9.34
CA CYS A 68 14.20 2.16 -9.48
C CYS A 68 12.80 1.83 -10.03
N PRO A 69 12.64 1.62 -11.36
CA PRO A 69 11.34 1.35 -11.98
C PRO A 69 10.64 0.07 -11.48
N ASN A 70 11.40 -0.90 -10.97
CA ASN A 70 10.91 -2.16 -10.43
C ASN A 70 10.45 -2.10 -8.97
N LEU A 71 10.64 -0.96 -8.29
CA LEU A 71 10.25 -0.74 -6.90
C LEU A 71 8.78 -0.31 -6.78
N ARG A 72 8.05 -0.91 -5.84
CA ARG A 72 6.67 -0.56 -5.48
C ARG A 72 6.52 -0.41 -3.96
N PHE A 73 5.48 0.30 -3.54
CA PHE A 73 5.11 0.44 -2.14
C PHE A 73 3.80 -0.26 -1.82
N ASP A 74 3.78 -0.95 -0.69
CA ASP A 74 2.54 -1.42 -0.07
C ASP A 74 1.89 -0.31 0.76
N LEU A 75 0.59 -0.08 0.55
CA LEU A 75 -0.17 1.00 1.22
C LEU A 75 -0.29 0.85 2.74
N SER A 76 0.05 -0.30 3.32
CA SER A 76 -0.08 -0.51 4.77
C SER A 76 0.80 0.40 5.63
N SER A 77 1.76 1.12 5.02
CA SER A 77 2.74 1.95 5.73
C SER A 77 2.77 3.44 5.33
N TRP A 78 2.01 3.85 4.30
CA TRP A 78 2.07 5.18 3.66
C TRP A 78 0.87 6.07 3.99
N TRP A 79 0.74 6.44 5.27
CA TRP A 79 -0.47 7.06 5.83
C TRP A 79 -0.37 8.56 5.98
N LEU A 80 -0.40 9.28 4.88
CA LEU A 80 -0.47 10.74 4.88
C LEU A 80 -1.55 11.20 3.93
N HIS A 81 -2.13 12.36 4.24
CA HIS A 81 -3.14 12.99 3.40
C HIS A 81 -2.60 13.14 1.97
N GLN A 82 -3.45 12.78 0.99
CA GLN A 82 -3.16 12.82 -0.45
C GLN A 82 -1.94 12.01 -0.90
N ARG A 83 -1.51 11.00 -0.13
CA ARG A 83 -0.29 10.26 -0.47
C ARG A 83 -0.46 9.36 -1.69
N ILE A 84 -1.64 8.76 -1.86
CA ILE A 84 -1.94 7.87 -2.99
C ILE A 84 -1.95 8.69 -4.27
N GLU A 85 -2.61 9.84 -4.24
CA GLU A 85 -2.75 10.81 -5.31
C GLU A 85 -1.40 11.39 -5.71
N PHE A 86 -0.57 11.75 -4.72
CA PHE A 86 0.79 12.22 -4.97
C PHE A 86 1.63 11.15 -5.68
N ILE A 87 1.68 9.92 -5.14
CA ILE A 87 2.53 8.88 -5.75
C ILE A 87 2.01 8.50 -7.14
N SER A 88 0.69 8.38 -7.31
CA SER A 88 0.09 8.01 -8.60
C SER A 88 0.36 9.06 -9.67
N ARG A 89 0.29 10.35 -9.33
CA ARG A 89 0.61 11.43 -10.28
C ARG A 89 2.09 11.48 -10.67
N GLU A 90 3.00 11.31 -9.71
CA GLU A 90 4.44 11.49 -9.96
C GLU A 90 5.10 10.25 -10.57
N TRP A 91 4.68 9.04 -10.19
CA TRP A 91 5.31 7.78 -10.65
C TRP A 91 4.35 6.75 -11.22
N GLY A 92 3.04 6.99 -11.17
CA GLY A 92 2.01 6.05 -11.64
C GLY A 92 1.42 5.16 -10.54
N ALA A 93 0.13 4.85 -10.65
CA ALA A 93 -0.59 3.98 -9.72
C ALA A 93 -0.06 2.54 -9.70
N GLU A 94 0.61 2.09 -10.77
CA GLU A 94 1.31 0.79 -10.86
C GLU A 94 2.45 0.61 -9.84
N ARG A 95 2.86 1.72 -9.21
CA ARG A 95 3.89 1.76 -8.17
C ARG A 95 3.36 1.47 -6.77
N LEU A 96 2.05 1.29 -6.63
CA LEU A 96 1.38 1.03 -5.36
C LEU A 96 0.69 -0.34 -5.38
N VAL A 97 0.75 -1.06 -4.27
CA VAL A 97 -0.06 -2.26 -4.03
C VAL A 97 -0.86 -2.09 -2.76
N TRP A 98 -2.09 -2.58 -2.75
CA TRP A 98 -2.89 -2.56 -1.54
C TRP A 98 -2.41 -3.62 -0.53
N GLY A 99 -2.35 -3.22 0.74
CA GLY A 99 -2.10 -4.10 1.87
C GLY A 99 -2.52 -3.44 3.17
N SER A 100 -2.80 -4.28 4.18
CA SER A 100 -3.41 -3.84 5.45
C SER A 100 -2.61 -4.15 6.70
N GLN A 101 -1.57 -4.98 6.59
CA GLN A 101 -0.76 -5.45 7.72
C GLN A 101 -1.62 -6.14 8.80
N LEU A 102 -2.57 -6.97 8.36
CA LEU A 102 -3.27 -7.90 9.25
C LEU A 102 -2.31 -8.97 9.77
N PRO A 103 -2.45 -9.42 11.04
CA PRO A 103 -3.45 -9.00 12.02
C PRO A 103 -3.06 -7.78 12.86
N GLU A 104 -1.86 -7.23 12.70
CA GLU A 104 -1.33 -6.14 13.54
C GLU A 104 -2.20 -4.88 13.47
N ARG A 105 -2.91 -4.67 12.35
CA ARG A 105 -3.74 -3.49 12.11
C ARG A 105 -5.08 -3.82 11.48
N SER A 106 -6.06 -2.96 11.78
CA SER A 106 -7.34 -2.98 11.10
C SER A 106 -7.20 -2.56 9.64
N PRO A 107 -7.81 -3.28 8.69
CA PRO A 107 -7.78 -2.91 7.27
C PRO A 107 -8.59 -1.64 6.98
N GLY A 108 -9.39 -1.15 7.95
CA GLY A 108 -10.26 0.00 7.76
C GLY A 108 -9.50 1.25 7.30
N VAL A 109 -8.32 1.54 7.86
CA VAL A 109 -7.53 2.72 7.48
C VAL A 109 -7.09 2.68 6.01
N PRO A 110 -6.35 1.66 5.53
CA PRO A 110 -5.93 1.61 4.13
C PRO A 110 -7.09 1.42 3.14
N ILE A 111 -8.18 0.75 3.53
CA ILE A 111 -9.41 0.69 2.71
C ILE A 111 -9.99 2.08 2.53
N MET A 112 -10.18 2.82 3.62
CA MET A 112 -10.75 4.17 3.56
C MET A 112 -9.85 5.12 2.79
N GLN A 113 -8.53 5.05 3.01
CA GLN A 113 -7.57 5.89 2.28
C GLN A 113 -7.65 5.66 0.77
N LEU A 114 -7.76 4.40 0.31
CA LEU A 114 -7.87 4.10 -1.11
C LEU A 114 -9.26 4.44 -1.67
N ASN A 115 -10.33 4.01 -1.00
CA ASN A 115 -11.71 4.16 -1.48
C ASN A 115 -12.15 5.62 -1.61
N TYR A 116 -11.59 6.51 -0.79
CA TYR A 116 -11.90 7.93 -0.79
C TYR A 116 -10.71 8.80 -1.24
N SER A 117 -9.74 8.21 -1.95
CA SER A 117 -8.71 8.98 -2.64
C SER A 117 -9.26 9.63 -3.91
N ASP A 118 -8.71 10.78 -4.27
CA ASP A 118 -9.11 11.53 -5.46
C ASP A 118 -8.35 11.04 -6.71
N ILE A 119 -8.35 9.73 -6.93
CA ILE A 119 -7.76 9.06 -8.10
C ILE A 119 -8.85 8.54 -9.04
N SER A 120 -8.48 8.26 -10.29
CA SER A 120 -9.41 7.68 -11.26
C SER A 120 -9.86 6.26 -10.89
N PRO A 121 -11.04 5.80 -11.37
CA PRO A 121 -11.47 4.40 -11.21
C PRO A 121 -10.44 3.39 -11.73
N GLU A 122 -9.72 3.73 -12.79
CA GLU A 122 -8.66 2.91 -13.38
C GLU A 122 -7.46 2.78 -12.44
N GLU A 123 -6.97 3.89 -11.89
CA GLU A 123 -5.90 3.88 -10.88
C GLU A 123 -6.32 3.12 -9.62
N LEU A 124 -7.57 3.32 -9.17
CA LEU A 124 -8.10 2.58 -8.04
C LEU A 124 -8.07 1.07 -8.30
N SER A 125 -8.51 0.62 -9.48
CA SER A 125 -8.48 -0.80 -9.86
C SER A 125 -7.06 -1.36 -9.91
N LEU A 126 -6.10 -0.57 -10.41
CA LEU A 126 -4.68 -0.95 -10.39
C LEU A 126 -4.20 -1.24 -8.98
N ILE A 127 -4.41 -0.30 -8.06
CA ILE A 127 -3.88 -0.39 -6.69
C ILE A 127 -4.60 -1.45 -5.87
N ALA A 128 -5.93 -1.53 -5.99
CA ALA A 128 -6.77 -2.45 -5.22
C ALA A 128 -6.53 -3.92 -5.59
N ASP A 129 -6.19 -4.20 -6.85
CA ASP A 129 -6.21 -5.56 -7.38
C ASP A 129 -5.16 -5.83 -8.47
N CYS A 130 -5.24 -5.12 -9.60
CA CYS A 130 -4.51 -5.53 -10.81
C CYS A 130 -2.99 -5.56 -10.63
N ASN A 131 -2.41 -4.65 -9.85
CA ASN A 131 -0.97 -4.64 -9.59
C ASN A 131 -0.53 -5.90 -8.85
N MET A 132 -1.27 -6.34 -7.84
CA MET A 132 -0.94 -7.57 -7.11
C MET A 132 -1.13 -8.81 -7.99
N ARG A 133 -2.19 -8.85 -8.81
CA ARG A 133 -2.40 -9.95 -9.77
C ARG A 133 -1.25 -10.07 -10.76
N ASN A 134 -0.82 -8.95 -11.32
CA ASN A 134 0.31 -8.90 -12.26
C ASN A 134 1.62 -9.32 -11.59
N LEU A 135 1.81 -8.99 -10.31
CA LEU A 135 2.98 -9.45 -9.56
C LEU A 135 2.95 -10.96 -9.30
N LEU A 136 1.76 -11.51 -9.03
CA LEU A 136 1.58 -12.93 -8.70
C LEU A 136 1.45 -13.82 -9.93
N SER A 137 1.29 -13.28 -11.14
CA SER A 137 1.19 -14.06 -12.37
C SER A 137 2.49 -14.78 -12.78
N TRP A 138 3.58 -14.65 -12.02
CA TRP A 138 4.81 -15.43 -12.22
C TRP A 138 4.61 -16.93 -11.98
N ASN A 139 3.56 -17.31 -11.23
CA ASN A 139 3.28 -18.69 -10.87
C ASN A 139 1.88 -19.09 -11.34
N ASP A 140 1.82 -19.97 -12.34
CA ASP A 140 0.58 -20.48 -12.93
C ASP A 140 -0.30 -21.27 -11.94
N ASN A 141 0.23 -21.66 -10.78
CA ASN A 141 -0.52 -22.35 -9.73
C ASN A 141 -1.26 -21.40 -8.78
N ILE A 142 -1.16 -20.08 -8.97
CA ILE A 142 -1.88 -19.11 -8.13
C ILE A 142 -3.31 -18.96 -8.64
N GLU A 143 -4.26 -19.33 -7.79
CA GLU A 143 -5.68 -19.12 -8.03
C GLU A 143 -6.16 -17.82 -7.36
N PHE A 144 -6.85 -16.98 -8.14
CA PHE A 144 -7.44 -15.76 -7.60
C PHE A 144 -8.92 -15.93 -7.29
N VAL A 145 -9.29 -15.65 -6.05
CA VAL A 145 -10.66 -15.90 -5.52
C VAL A 145 -11.54 -14.65 -5.44
N GLY A 146 -11.11 -13.51 -5.99
CA GLY A 146 -11.78 -12.20 -5.81
C GLY A 146 -13.27 -12.12 -6.21
N GLY A 147 -13.80 -13.11 -6.95
CA GLY A 147 -15.23 -13.21 -7.30
C GLY A 147 -15.99 -14.32 -6.57
N SER A 148 -15.31 -15.15 -5.77
CA SER A 148 -15.91 -16.29 -5.05
C SER A 148 -15.98 -16.08 -3.54
N VAL A 149 -15.59 -14.90 -3.05
CA VAL A 149 -15.65 -14.56 -1.62
C VAL A 149 -16.98 -13.88 -1.31
N GLU A 150 -17.80 -14.52 -0.49
CA GLU A 150 -18.94 -13.89 0.14
C GLU A 150 -18.49 -13.12 1.39
N LEU A 151 -18.60 -11.80 1.35
CA LEU A 151 -18.32 -10.95 2.52
C LEU A 151 -19.54 -10.94 3.45
N PRO A 152 -19.33 -10.93 4.78
CA PRO A 152 -20.44 -10.82 5.72
C PRO A 152 -21.19 -9.50 5.52
N THR A 153 -22.47 -9.49 5.91
CA THR A 153 -23.26 -8.26 5.94
C THR A 153 -22.55 -7.21 6.79
N PRO A 154 -22.44 -5.95 6.33
CA PRO A 154 -21.82 -4.90 7.12
C PRO A 154 -22.60 -4.72 8.41
N THR A 155 -21.89 -4.61 9.52
CA THR A 155 -22.50 -4.49 10.85
C THR A 155 -23.12 -3.13 11.12
N ASP A 156 -22.74 -2.11 10.34
CA ASP A 156 -23.16 -0.73 10.53
C ASP A 156 -23.12 0.07 9.21
N PRO A 157 -23.79 1.24 9.14
CA PRO A 157 -23.87 2.05 7.94
C PRO A 157 -22.51 2.55 7.41
N LEU A 158 -21.52 2.78 8.28
CA LEU A 158 -20.21 3.28 7.85
C LEU A 158 -19.39 2.18 7.17
N ARG A 159 -19.45 0.94 7.68
CA ARG A 159 -18.85 -0.22 6.99
C ARG A 159 -19.52 -0.51 5.67
N HIS A 160 -20.85 -0.36 5.59
CA HIS A 160 -21.58 -0.44 4.33
C HIS A 160 -21.10 0.64 3.36
N ALA A 161 -21.06 1.90 3.79
CA ALA A 161 -20.60 3.01 2.96
C ALA A 161 -19.15 2.84 2.48
N ALA A 162 -18.24 2.43 3.36
CA ALA A 162 -16.86 2.12 2.99
C ALA A 162 -16.77 1.01 1.95
N ARG A 163 -17.53 -0.08 2.10
CA ARG A 163 -17.53 -1.20 1.16
C ARG A 163 -18.09 -0.82 -0.21
N GLU A 164 -19.20 -0.10 -0.23
CA GLU A 164 -19.89 0.33 -1.46
C GLU A 164 -19.33 1.65 -2.04
N ARG A 165 -18.30 2.23 -1.41
CA ARG A 165 -17.71 3.54 -1.74
C ARG A 165 -18.75 4.66 -1.83
N ILE A 166 -19.71 4.67 -0.91
CA ILE A 166 -20.76 5.70 -0.83
C ILE A 166 -20.17 6.99 -0.27
N SER A 167 -20.53 8.13 -0.85
CA SER A 167 -20.08 9.43 -0.35
C SER A 167 -20.46 9.66 1.11
N LEU A 168 -19.48 10.04 1.93
CA LEU A 168 -19.66 10.39 3.35
C LEU A 168 -19.86 11.90 3.56
N ARG A 169 -20.10 12.68 2.50
CA ARG A 169 -20.23 14.15 2.58
C ARG A 169 -21.34 14.62 3.53
N ASN A 170 -22.38 13.81 3.70
CA ASN A 170 -23.53 14.14 4.56
C ASN A 170 -23.39 13.53 5.97
N GLU A 171 -22.30 12.80 6.25
CA GLU A 171 -22.02 12.25 7.56
C GLU A 171 -21.33 13.29 8.44
N GLU A 172 -21.70 13.34 9.72
CA GLU A 172 -21.04 14.22 10.69
C GLU A 172 -20.03 13.41 11.52
N PHE A 173 -18.75 13.78 11.41
CA PHE A 173 -17.67 13.21 12.22
C PHE A 173 -17.28 14.16 13.34
N TYR A 174 -17.33 13.67 14.57
CA TYR A 174 -16.84 14.39 15.75
C TYR A 174 -15.43 13.89 16.08
N ASP A 175 -14.42 14.60 15.60
CA ASP A 175 -13.03 14.25 15.90
C ASP A 175 -12.58 14.88 17.23
N CYS A 176 -12.23 14.03 18.20
CA CYS A 176 -11.66 14.43 19.48
C CYS A 176 -10.12 14.53 19.46
N HIS A 177 -9.48 14.21 18.33
CA HIS A 177 -8.02 14.14 18.18
C HIS A 177 -7.34 15.52 18.03
N GLY A 178 -8.09 16.61 18.23
CA GLY A 178 -7.50 17.92 18.44
C GLY A 178 -6.67 17.93 19.72
N HIS A 179 -5.35 18.07 19.60
CA HIS A 179 -4.45 18.39 20.73
C HIS A 179 -4.85 19.69 21.47
N MET A 180 -5.80 20.44 20.93
CA MET A 180 -6.67 21.38 21.66
C MET A 180 -8.12 21.07 21.28
N ALA A 181 -9.00 20.95 22.27
CA ALA A 181 -10.41 20.62 22.08
C ALA A 181 -11.09 21.55 21.07
N GLY A 182 -11.58 21.00 19.97
CA GLY A 182 -12.36 21.71 18.96
C GLY A 182 -13.12 20.72 18.08
N VAL A 183 -14.35 21.07 17.69
CA VAL A 183 -15.16 20.27 16.78
C VAL A 183 -14.65 20.48 15.36
N LEU A 184 -14.10 19.43 14.74
CA LEU A 184 -13.72 19.46 13.33
C LEU A 184 -14.95 19.08 12.49
N ARG A 185 -15.51 20.02 11.73
CA ARG A 185 -16.56 19.71 10.74
C ARG A 185 -15.86 19.48 9.40
N ILE A 186 -15.81 18.23 8.94
CA ILE A 186 -15.28 17.88 7.62
C ILE A 186 -16.43 18.15 6.62
N THR A 187 -16.30 19.20 5.81
CA THR A 187 -17.25 19.57 4.74
C THR A 187 -16.71 19.19 3.36
#